data_AF-A0A016W455-F1
#
_entry.id   AF-A0A016W455-F1
#
_cell.length_a   1.000
_cell.length_b   1.000
_cell.length_c   1.000
_cell.angle_alpha   90.00
_cell.angle_beta   90.00
_cell.angle_gamma   90.00
#
_symmetry.space_group_name_H-M   'P 1'
#
loop_
_entity.id
_entity.type
_entity.pdbx_description
1 polymer ?
#
loop_
_entity_poly.entity_id
_entity_poly.type
_entity_poly.pdbx_seq_one_letter_code
_entity_poly.pdbx_strand_id
1 'polypeptide(L)'
;MHSVVSGLTGRVIRTRRQLLADLEDEIGELSEPDWAANQLTALALLQGTDYEKLLDLYLEGRKNFIANLITESSSLLNVVNELKKTLIVVEQLFVQGELFRIIQAAGCPSYRPGLIDAVIGDEAFSFGRMLTAEAEKVTRQLRESKASPLLPQKINAKCTEWIGRVCSFAREPVMSICDFYENASDIIEFLHALSGILRADWPRISSYSTVYQHLFGDILFKKFTGIISHDLCELEKRLISQLKSINLEPSPLFEKTSKKFDALIGVGISPALEGCISTFYAGVQSARDSCAKYEQVEMDSQPERVREALATELFAVVERLSKLHPREADGDPAGDLSRARLCLALLHCDSVSFCQAMNKDGERVARASRLLKAAAEESLSQITDT
;
A
#
# COMPACT_ATOMS: atom_id res chain seq x y z
N MET A 1 -58.28 -26.49 16.59
CA MET A 1 -57.72 -25.15 16.91
C MET A 1 -56.29 -25.21 17.44
N HIS A 2 -55.99 -25.97 18.50
CA HIS A 2 -54.62 -26.05 19.07
C HIS A 2 -53.51 -26.48 18.08
N SER A 3 -53.77 -27.44 17.18
CA SER A 3 -52.80 -27.89 16.17
C SER A 3 -52.54 -26.85 15.07
N VAL A 4 -53.57 -26.10 14.68
CA VAL A 4 -53.47 -25.02 13.67
C VAL A 4 -52.74 -23.80 14.26
N VAL A 5 -53.04 -23.44 15.50
CA VAL A 5 -52.34 -22.37 16.24
C VAL A 5 -50.89 -22.75 16.49
N SER A 6 -50.61 -23.99 16.91
CA SER A 6 -49.23 -24.53 17.03
C SER A 6 -48.46 -24.50 15.70
N GLY A 7 -49.12 -24.90 14.60
CA GLY A 7 -48.54 -24.86 13.26
C GLY A 7 -48.24 -23.44 12.76
N LEU A 8 -49.14 -22.48 13.05
CA LEU A 8 -48.95 -21.06 12.74
C LEU A 8 -47.79 -20.45 13.55
N THR A 9 -47.72 -20.73 14.85
CA THR A 9 -46.61 -20.32 15.71
C THR A 9 -45.27 -20.87 15.18
N GLY A 10 -45.24 -22.12 14.74
CA GLY A 10 -44.04 -22.73 14.15
C GLY A 10 -43.61 -22.09 12.83
N ARG A 11 -44.55 -21.61 11.99
CA ARG A 11 -44.22 -20.90 10.74
C ARG A 11 -43.73 -19.48 11.00
N VAL A 12 -44.36 -18.75 11.93
CA VAL A 12 -43.94 -17.40 12.32
C VAL A 12 -42.53 -17.41 12.91
N ILE A 13 -42.24 -18.35 13.82
CA ILE A 13 -40.89 -18.47 14.42
C ILE A 13 -39.85 -18.79 13.34
N ARG A 14 -40.15 -19.70 12.40
CA ARG A 14 -39.23 -20.02 11.29
C ARG A 14 -38.99 -18.81 10.38
N THR A 15 -40.05 -18.08 10.04
CA THR A 15 -39.94 -16.87 9.18
C THR A 15 -39.11 -15.79 9.88
N ARG A 16 -39.32 -15.56 11.17
CA ARG A 16 -38.51 -14.62 11.96
C ARG A 16 -37.04 -15.04 12.00
N ARG A 17 -36.75 -16.33 12.20
CA ARG A 17 -35.37 -16.83 12.21
C ARG A 17 -34.70 -16.70 10.85
N GLN A 18 -35.42 -16.99 9.77
CA GLN A 18 -34.91 -16.83 8.42
C GLN A 18 -34.59 -15.36 8.13
N LEU A 19 -35.54 -14.46 8.39
CA LEU A 19 -35.33 -13.02 8.21
C LEU A 19 -34.14 -12.52 9.04
N LEU A 20 -33.98 -12.99 10.27
CA LEU A 20 -32.82 -12.63 11.08
C LEU A 20 -31.49 -13.11 10.48
N ALA A 21 -31.44 -14.34 10.00
CA ALA A 21 -30.26 -14.87 9.32
C ALA A 21 -29.96 -14.06 8.05
N ASP A 22 -30.96 -13.80 7.21
CA ASP A 22 -30.80 -13.01 5.98
C ASP A 22 -30.26 -11.61 6.30
N LEU A 23 -30.81 -10.94 7.33
CA LEU A 23 -30.33 -9.62 7.73
C LEU A 23 -28.91 -9.63 8.31
N GLU A 24 -28.52 -10.68 9.03
CA GLU A 24 -27.16 -10.84 9.58
C GLU A 24 -26.14 -11.21 8.50
N ASP A 25 -26.55 -11.94 7.46
CA ASP A 25 -25.68 -12.31 6.35
C ASP A 25 -25.45 -11.12 5.40
N GLU A 26 -26.50 -10.34 5.10
CA GLU A 26 -26.44 -9.21 4.16
C GLU A 26 -25.79 -7.93 4.73
N ILE A 27 -25.77 -7.76 6.06
CA ILE A 27 -25.27 -6.52 6.69
C ILE A 27 -23.81 -6.20 6.30
N GLY A 28 -23.02 -7.24 6.01
CA GLY A 28 -21.65 -7.11 5.54
C GLY A 28 -21.52 -6.49 4.16
N GLU A 29 -22.54 -6.55 3.31
CA GLU A 29 -22.53 -5.97 1.95
C GLU A 29 -22.83 -4.47 1.97
N LEU A 30 -23.41 -3.97 3.07
CA LEU A 30 -23.86 -2.59 3.17
C LEU A 30 -22.72 -1.63 3.51
N SER A 31 -22.33 -0.83 2.52
CA SER A 31 -21.32 0.22 2.64
C SER A 31 -21.91 1.64 2.65
N GLU A 32 -23.21 1.77 2.39
CA GLU A 32 -23.94 3.03 2.45
C GLU A 32 -24.60 3.24 3.84
N PRO A 33 -24.42 4.41 4.48
CA PRO A 33 -24.95 4.69 5.82
C PRO A 33 -26.46 4.47 5.95
N ASP A 34 -27.25 4.96 5.00
CA ASP A 34 -28.72 4.85 5.02
C ASP A 34 -29.18 3.39 4.99
N TRP A 35 -28.55 2.56 4.17
CA TRP A 35 -28.89 1.14 4.05
C TRP A 35 -28.48 0.39 5.31
N ALA A 36 -27.25 0.62 5.79
CA ALA A 36 -26.76 0.01 7.02
C ALA A 36 -27.64 0.40 8.22
N ALA A 37 -28.08 1.66 8.30
CA ALA A 37 -28.98 2.13 9.35
C ALA A 37 -30.32 1.40 9.34
N ASN A 38 -30.91 1.21 8.16
CA ASN A 38 -32.17 0.48 8.00
C ASN A 38 -32.04 -0.97 8.49
N GLN A 39 -30.98 -1.67 8.07
CA GLN A 39 -30.78 -3.08 8.44
C GLN A 39 -30.44 -3.23 9.93
N LEU A 40 -29.60 -2.36 10.50
CA LEU A 40 -29.31 -2.35 11.94
C LEU A 40 -30.55 -2.03 12.77
N THR A 41 -31.42 -1.13 12.30
CA THR A 41 -32.70 -0.83 12.97
C THR A 41 -33.65 -2.03 12.91
N ALA A 42 -33.71 -2.74 11.79
CA ALA A 42 -34.48 -3.98 11.67
C ALA A 42 -33.97 -5.07 12.63
N LEU A 43 -32.65 -5.24 12.74
CA LEU A 43 -32.04 -6.16 13.71
C LEU A 43 -32.36 -5.76 15.15
N ALA A 44 -32.28 -4.46 15.47
CA ALA A 44 -32.66 -3.93 16.78
C ALA A 44 -34.13 -4.24 17.13
N LEU A 45 -35.04 -4.03 16.17
CA LEU A 45 -36.48 -4.33 16.33
C LEU A 45 -36.75 -5.82 16.50
N LEU A 46 -36.07 -6.68 15.73
CA LEU A 46 -36.34 -8.12 15.71
C LEU A 46 -35.66 -8.88 16.86
N GLN A 47 -34.57 -8.39 17.42
CA GLN A 47 -33.82 -9.08 18.49
C GLN A 47 -33.83 -8.34 19.84
N GLY A 48 -34.16 -7.04 19.86
CA GLY A 48 -33.96 -6.20 21.05
C GLY A 48 -32.47 -6.01 21.36
N THR A 49 -31.64 -5.99 20.33
CA THR A 49 -30.17 -5.91 20.43
C THR A 49 -29.72 -4.54 20.91
N ASP A 50 -28.75 -4.51 21.83
CA ASP A 50 -28.17 -3.27 22.30
C ASP A 50 -27.25 -2.61 21.25
N TYR A 51 -26.94 -1.32 21.46
CA TYR A 51 -26.17 -0.52 20.52
C TYR A 51 -24.74 -1.04 20.30
N GLU A 52 -24.15 -1.67 21.31
CA GLU A 52 -22.81 -2.25 21.22
C GLU A 52 -22.80 -3.49 20.32
N LYS A 53 -23.77 -4.37 20.52
CA LYS A 53 -23.88 -5.59 19.75
C LYS A 53 -24.29 -5.32 18.31
N LEU A 54 -25.04 -4.24 18.04
CA LEU A 54 -25.27 -3.76 16.67
C LEU A 54 -23.96 -3.34 15.97
N LEU A 55 -23.06 -2.64 16.68
CA LEU A 55 -21.73 -2.29 16.15
C LEU A 55 -20.91 -3.55 15.87
N ASP A 56 -20.94 -4.52 16.79
CA ASP A 56 -20.20 -5.78 16.64
C ASP A 56 -20.71 -6.60 15.44
N LEU A 57 -22.04 -6.68 15.25
CA LEU A 57 -22.65 -7.33 14.09
C LEU A 57 -22.21 -6.65 12.78
N TYR A 58 -22.25 -5.32 12.72
CA TYR A 58 -21.81 -4.57 11.54
C TYR A 58 -20.35 -4.83 11.23
N LEU A 59 -19.46 -4.66 12.20
CA LEU A 59 -18.01 -4.85 12.02
C LEU A 59 -17.68 -6.30 11.62
N GLU A 60 -18.32 -7.28 12.24
CA GLU A 60 -18.09 -8.70 11.92
C GLU A 60 -18.58 -9.03 10.50
N GLY A 61 -19.77 -8.55 10.10
CA GLY A 61 -20.26 -8.70 8.73
C GLY A 61 -19.32 -8.07 7.70
N ARG A 62 -18.88 -6.82 7.94
CA ARG A 62 -17.93 -6.11 7.07
C ARG A 62 -16.58 -6.81 7.01
N LYS A 63 -16.12 -7.40 8.11
CA LYS A 63 -14.88 -8.20 8.15
C LYS A 63 -14.99 -9.40 7.19
N ASN A 64 -16.09 -10.14 7.26
CA ASN A 64 -16.30 -11.33 6.42
C ASN A 64 -16.46 -10.96 4.95
N PHE A 65 -17.20 -9.89 4.64
CA PHE A 65 -17.32 -9.35 3.29
C PHE A 65 -15.96 -8.96 2.71
N ILE A 66 -15.15 -8.21 3.47
CA ILE A 66 -13.81 -7.79 3.01
C ILE A 66 -12.87 -8.99 2.87
N ALA A 67 -12.95 -9.99 3.75
CA ALA A 67 -12.17 -11.23 3.62
C ALA A 67 -12.47 -11.95 2.30
N ASN A 68 -13.74 -12.10 1.94
CA ASN A 68 -14.15 -12.69 0.66
C ASN A 68 -13.69 -11.81 -0.52
N LEU A 69 -13.85 -10.49 -0.40
CA LEU A 69 -13.40 -9.55 -1.43
C LEU A 69 -11.90 -9.66 -1.68
N ILE A 70 -11.08 -9.85 -0.66
CA ILE A 70 -9.63 -10.03 -0.83
C ILE A 70 -9.32 -11.33 -1.57
N THR A 71 -10.08 -12.39 -1.34
CA THR A 71 -9.87 -13.67 -2.04
C THR A 71 -10.34 -13.64 -3.49
N GLU A 72 -11.38 -12.86 -3.80
CA GLU A 72 -12.00 -12.80 -5.12
C GLU A 72 -11.48 -11.65 -6.00
N SER A 73 -11.03 -10.56 -5.38
CA SER A 73 -10.61 -9.34 -6.07
C SER A 73 -9.10 -9.29 -6.26
N SER A 74 -8.68 -8.86 -7.45
CA SER A 74 -7.29 -8.48 -7.72
C SER A 74 -6.96 -7.03 -7.33
N SER A 75 -7.94 -6.24 -6.89
CA SER A 75 -7.77 -4.80 -6.64
C SER A 75 -7.60 -4.48 -5.16
N LEU A 76 -6.37 -4.18 -4.75
CA LEU A 76 -6.08 -3.68 -3.39
C LEU A 76 -6.71 -2.31 -3.12
N LEU A 77 -6.91 -1.49 -4.15
CA LEU A 77 -7.60 -0.19 -4.02
C LEU A 77 -9.05 -0.39 -3.60
N ASN A 78 -9.73 -1.42 -4.12
CA ASN A 78 -11.10 -1.74 -3.72
C ASN A 78 -11.16 -2.16 -2.25
N VAL A 79 -10.22 -3.00 -1.79
CA VAL A 79 -10.13 -3.44 -0.39
C VAL A 79 -9.96 -2.23 0.55
N VAL A 80 -9.03 -1.33 0.22
CA VAL A 80 -8.79 -0.11 1.01
C VAL A 80 -10.01 0.82 0.99
N ASN A 81 -10.71 0.93 -0.14
CA ASN A 81 -11.92 1.73 -0.24
C ASN A 81 -13.06 1.16 0.62
N GLU A 82 -13.24 -0.16 0.65
CA GLU A 82 -14.27 -0.81 1.48
C GLU A 82 -13.95 -0.74 2.98
N LEU A 83 -12.67 -0.77 3.35
CA LEU A 83 -12.22 -0.43 4.71
C LEU A 83 -12.63 1.00 5.09
N LYS A 84 -12.33 1.98 4.21
CA LYS A 84 -12.69 3.39 4.42
C LYS A 84 -14.20 3.58 4.55
N LYS A 85 -15.00 3.03 3.63
CA LYS A 85 -16.47 3.12 3.66
C LYS A 85 -17.05 2.55 4.96
N THR A 86 -16.50 1.42 5.44
CA THR A 86 -16.91 0.84 6.73
C THR A 86 -16.69 1.83 7.87
N LEU A 87 -15.55 2.51 7.90
CA LEU A 87 -15.26 3.52 8.93
C LEU A 87 -16.15 4.76 8.79
N ILE A 88 -16.51 5.18 7.57
CA ILE A 88 -17.47 6.27 7.33
C ILE A 88 -18.84 5.92 7.91
N VAL A 89 -19.35 4.71 7.64
CA VAL A 89 -20.62 4.23 8.20
C VAL A 89 -20.55 4.21 9.73
N VAL A 90 -19.46 3.71 10.31
CA VAL A 90 -19.31 3.70 11.77
C VAL A 90 -19.28 5.11 12.36
N GLU A 91 -18.58 6.06 11.72
CA GLU A 91 -18.54 7.44 12.17
C GLU A 91 -19.94 8.07 12.16
N GLN A 92 -20.66 7.98 11.06
CA GLN A 92 -21.99 8.59 10.93
C GLN A 92 -23.01 7.92 11.87
N LEU A 93 -23.12 6.60 11.81
CA LEU A 93 -24.16 5.88 12.56
C LEU A 93 -23.88 5.86 14.06
N PHE A 94 -22.64 5.56 14.47
CA PHE A 94 -22.33 5.32 15.88
C PHE A 94 -21.71 6.51 16.59
N VAL A 95 -20.79 7.25 15.95
CA VAL A 95 -20.11 8.39 16.60
C VAL A 95 -20.97 9.66 16.56
N GLN A 96 -21.54 9.99 15.40
CA GLN A 96 -22.43 11.16 15.26
C GLN A 96 -23.84 10.89 15.80
N GLY A 97 -24.14 9.61 16.10
CA GLY A 97 -25.35 9.18 16.79
C GLY A 97 -26.60 9.13 15.91
N GLU A 98 -26.44 9.02 14.59
CA GLU A 98 -27.57 8.95 13.66
C GLU A 98 -28.42 7.69 13.88
N LEU A 99 -27.79 6.52 14.04
CA LEU A 99 -28.51 5.28 14.29
C LEU A 99 -29.29 5.35 15.61
N PHE A 100 -28.74 6.00 16.64
CA PHE A 100 -29.47 6.23 17.89
C PHE A 100 -30.74 7.06 17.67
N ARG A 101 -30.66 8.14 16.87
CA ARG A 101 -31.84 8.96 16.53
C ARG A 101 -32.87 8.16 15.72
N ILE A 102 -32.42 7.33 14.79
CA ILE A 102 -33.28 6.47 13.97
C ILE A 102 -34.00 5.44 14.84
N ILE A 103 -33.28 4.77 15.75
CA ILE A 103 -33.85 3.82 16.71
C ILE A 103 -34.86 4.52 17.64
N GLN A 104 -34.55 5.74 18.11
CA GLN A 104 -35.50 6.52 18.91
C GLN A 104 -36.77 6.88 18.13
N ALA A 105 -36.63 7.27 16.87
CA ALA A 105 -37.77 7.56 15.99
C ALA A 105 -38.62 6.29 15.76
N ALA A 106 -37.97 5.15 15.49
CA ALA A 106 -38.63 3.87 15.32
C ALA A 106 -39.33 3.36 16.59
N GLY A 107 -38.79 3.69 17.78
CA GLY A 107 -39.39 3.37 19.08
C GLY A 107 -40.49 4.34 19.53
N CYS A 108 -40.79 5.38 18.76
CA CYS A 108 -41.81 6.36 19.09
C CYS A 108 -43.22 5.72 19.00
N PRO A 109 -44.13 5.92 19.98
CA PRO A 109 -45.43 5.24 19.96
C PRO A 109 -46.32 5.67 18.79
N SER A 110 -46.07 6.85 18.23
CA SER A 110 -46.76 7.36 17.04
C SER A 110 -46.10 6.95 15.73
N TYR A 111 -44.91 6.34 15.77
CA TYR A 111 -44.24 5.89 14.55
C TYR A 111 -44.79 4.54 14.13
N ARG A 112 -45.15 4.45 12.85
CA ARG A 112 -45.51 3.20 12.19
C ARG A 112 -45.18 3.29 10.71
N PRO A 113 -44.55 2.27 10.11
CA PRO A 113 -44.35 2.22 8.68
C PRO A 113 -45.68 2.21 7.93
N GLY A 114 -45.80 2.97 6.84
CA GLY A 114 -47.05 3.05 6.06
C GLY A 114 -47.52 1.70 5.51
N LEU A 115 -46.61 0.75 5.28
CA LEU A 115 -46.95 -0.62 4.90
C LEU A 115 -47.75 -1.34 6.01
N ILE A 116 -47.40 -1.10 7.29
CA ILE A 116 -48.15 -1.68 8.42
C ILE A 116 -49.54 -1.03 8.50
N ASP A 117 -49.66 0.28 8.25
CA ASP A 117 -50.97 0.93 8.22
C ASP A 117 -51.86 0.40 7.11
N ALA A 118 -51.32 0.11 5.92
CA ALA A 118 -52.05 -0.53 4.84
C ALA A 118 -52.55 -1.93 5.25
N VAL A 119 -51.68 -2.76 5.83
CA VAL A 119 -52.06 -4.09 6.33
C VAL A 119 -53.14 -4.01 7.41
N ILE A 120 -53.03 -3.06 8.35
CA ILE A 120 -54.06 -2.89 9.39
C ILE A 120 -55.39 -2.41 8.79
N GLY A 121 -55.34 -1.54 7.78
CA GLY A 121 -56.52 -0.99 7.10
C GLY A 121 -57.31 -2.02 6.28
N ASP A 122 -56.62 -3.03 5.74
CA ASP A 122 -57.25 -4.10 4.94
C ASP A 122 -57.84 -5.25 5.80
N GLU A 123 -57.52 -5.28 7.10
CA GLU A 123 -57.95 -6.34 8.01
C GLU A 123 -59.26 -6.02 8.74
N ALA A 124 -59.97 -7.07 9.21
CA ALA A 124 -61.16 -6.90 10.02
C ALA A 124 -60.85 -6.10 11.30
N PHE A 125 -61.78 -5.24 11.75
CA PHE A 125 -61.55 -4.28 12.86
C PHE A 125 -60.91 -4.89 14.12
N SER A 126 -61.34 -6.10 14.52
CA SER A 126 -60.78 -6.80 15.69
C SER A 126 -59.32 -7.25 15.48
N PHE A 127 -58.97 -7.70 14.27
CA PHE A 127 -57.61 -8.04 13.89
C PHE A 127 -56.74 -6.79 13.75
N GLY A 128 -57.25 -5.71 13.16
CA GLY A 128 -56.53 -4.43 13.08
C GLY A 128 -56.20 -3.84 14.46
N ARG A 129 -57.11 -3.95 15.44
CA ARG A 129 -56.84 -3.57 16.83
C ARG A 129 -55.77 -4.44 17.49
N MET A 130 -55.78 -5.74 17.23
CA MET A 130 -54.75 -6.66 17.75
C MET A 130 -53.37 -6.33 17.16
N LEU A 131 -53.28 -6.15 15.83
CA LEU A 131 -52.03 -5.79 15.15
C LEU A 131 -51.47 -4.44 15.64
N THR A 132 -52.35 -3.47 15.88
CA THR A 132 -51.98 -2.18 16.49
C THR A 132 -51.33 -2.37 17.86
N ALA A 133 -51.95 -3.19 18.73
CA ALA A 133 -51.43 -3.45 20.07
C ALA A 133 -50.09 -4.22 20.05
N GLU A 134 -49.92 -5.17 19.12
CA GLU A 134 -48.64 -5.88 18.95
C GLU A 134 -47.54 -4.97 18.39
N ALA A 135 -47.85 -4.09 17.44
CA ALA A 135 -46.90 -3.09 16.94
C ALA A 135 -46.44 -2.13 18.05
N GLU A 136 -47.35 -1.71 18.93
CA GLU A 136 -47.00 -0.90 20.11
C GLU A 136 -46.10 -1.66 21.10
N LYS A 137 -46.32 -2.97 21.29
CA LYS A 137 -45.43 -3.78 22.12
C LYS A 137 -44.01 -3.86 21.56
N VAL A 138 -43.86 -4.04 20.25
CA VAL A 138 -42.53 -4.10 19.58
C VAL A 138 -41.80 -2.76 19.70
N THR A 139 -42.47 -1.64 19.40
CA THR A 139 -41.87 -0.30 19.53
C THR A 139 -41.55 0.05 20.98
N ARG A 140 -42.38 -0.37 21.94
CA ARG A 140 -42.09 -0.24 23.37
C ARG A 140 -40.87 -1.05 23.80
N GLN A 141 -40.72 -2.29 23.33
CA GLN A 141 -39.54 -3.11 23.61
C GLN A 141 -38.25 -2.43 23.14
N LEU A 142 -38.26 -1.84 21.93
CA LEU A 142 -37.12 -1.08 21.43
C LEU A 142 -36.81 0.15 22.30
N ARG A 143 -37.83 0.85 22.79
CA ARG A 143 -37.67 2.01 23.67
C ARG A 143 -37.13 1.64 25.06
N GLU A 144 -37.58 0.50 25.59
CA GLU A 144 -37.18 -0.01 26.90
C GLU A 144 -35.82 -0.69 26.88
N SER A 145 -35.39 -1.23 25.74
CA SER A 145 -33.99 -1.61 25.51
C SER A 145 -33.14 -0.34 25.56
N LYS A 146 -32.49 -0.09 26.69
CA LYS A 146 -31.65 1.09 26.92
C LYS A 146 -30.45 1.10 25.98
N ALA A 147 -30.64 1.53 24.74
CA ALA A 147 -29.56 1.78 23.80
C ALA A 147 -28.91 3.12 24.15
N SER A 148 -28.11 3.18 25.21
CA SER A 148 -27.29 4.39 25.45
C SER A 148 -26.25 4.52 24.32
N PRO A 149 -26.02 5.73 23.78
CA PRO A 149 -24.94 5.94 22.82
C PRO A 149 -23.61 5.45 23.40
N LEU A 150 -22.79 4.83 22.57
CA LEU A 150 -21.47 4.40 22.98
C LEU A 150 -20.53 5.59 23.13
N LEU A 151 -19.59 5.50 24.07
CA LEU A 151 -18.52 6.48 24.18
C LEU A 151 -17.61 6.40 22.95
N PRO A 152 -17.19 7.54 22.36
CA PRO A 152 -16.29 7.56 21.20
C PRO A 152 -14.99 6.76 21.40
N GLN A 153 -14.45 6.70 22.63
CA GLN A 153 -13.26 5.91 22.94
C GLN A 153 -13.50 4.41 22.75
N LYS A 154 -14.69 3.93 23.12
CA LYS A 154 -15.06 2.52 22.98
C LYS A 154 -15.27 2.13 21.52
N ILE A 155 -15.89 3.02 20.73
CA ILE A 155 -16.04 2.84 19.28
C ILE A 155 -14.66 2.79 18.63
N ASN A 156 -13.79 3.75 18.92
CA ASN A 156 -12.42 3.77 18.36
C ASN A 156 -11.61 2.51 18.73
N ALA A 157 -11.75 1.99 19.96
CA ALA A 157 -11.10 0.75 20.36
C ALA A 157 -11.56 -0.44 19.50
N LYS A 158 -12.88 -0.59 19.31
CA LYS A 158 -13.44 -1.65 18.45
C LYS A 158 -13.03 -1.48 16.98
N CYS A 159 -13.01 -0.26 16.45
CA CYS A 159 -12.53 0.00 15.08
C CYS A 159 -11.05 -0.34 14.92
N THR A 160 -10.20 0.01 15.89
CA THR A 160 -8.76 -0.30 15.85
C THR A 160 -8.53 -1.80 15.87
N GLU A 161 -9.23 -2.52 16.75
CA GLU A 161 -9.19 -3.98 16.81
C GLU A 161 -9.66 -4.61 15.49
N TRP A 162 -10.77 -4.11 14.94
CA TRP A 162 -11.31 -4.55 13.66
C TRP A 162 -10.34 -4.33 12.50
N ILE A 163 -9.73 -3.15 12.38
CA ILE A 163 -8.69 -2.86 11.38
C ILE A 163 -7.55 -3.87 11.50
N GLY A 164 -7.06 -4.11 12.72
CA GLY A 164 -5.99 -5.07 12.97
C GLY A 164 -6.34 -6.48 12.51
N ARG A 165 -7.57 -6.94 12.81
CA ARG A 165 -8.07 -8.25 12.37
C ARG A 165 -8.19 -8.30 10.84
N VAL A 166 -8.78 -7.29 10.20
CA VAL A 166 -8.96 -7.24 8.74
C VAL A 166 -7.64 -7.26 8.00
N CYS A 167 -6.73 -6.39 8.39
CA CYS A 167 -5.42 -6.32 7.76
C CYS A 167 -4.59 -7.59 7.99
N SER A 168 -4.80 -8.32 9.09
CA SER A 168 -4.02 -9.53 9.37
C SER A 168 -4.25 -10.65 8.36
N PHE A 169 -5.50 -10.89 7.93
CA PHE A 169 -5.77 -11.87 6.87
C PHE A 169 -5.52 -11.33 5.46
N ALA A 170 -5.58 -10.01 5.29
CA ALA A 170 -5.28 -9.37 4.01
C ALA A 170 -3.78 -9.40 3.64
N ARG A 171 -2.90 -9.59 4.62
CA ARG A 171 -1.46 -9.37 4.46
C ARG A 171 -0.81 -10.29 3.42
N GLU A 172 -1.10 -11.59 3.46
CA GLU A 172 -0.53 -12.56 2.53
C GLU A 172 -1.03 -12.32 1.08
N PRO A 173 -2.33 -12.14 0.82
CA PRO A 173 -2.83 -11.69 -0.48
C PRO A 173 -2.22 -10.37 -0.96
N VAL A 174 -2.06 -9.37 -0.07
CA VAL A 174 -1.40 -8.10 -0.40
C VAL A 174 0.05 -8.32 -0.84
N MET A 175 0.81 -9.17 -0.14
CA MET A 175 2.17 -9.53 -0.55
C MET A 175 2.17 -10.16 -1.94
N SER A 176 1.30 -11.14 -2.18
CA SER A 176 1.22 -11.82 -3.47
C SER A 176 0.85 -10.88 -4.61
N ILE A 177 -0.08 -9.94 -4.40
CA ILE A 177 -0.44 -8.94 -5.41
C ILE A 177 0.72 -7.97 -5.67
N CYS A 178 1.39 -7.50 -4.62
CA CYS A 178 2.55 -6.61 -4.75
C CYS A 178 3.73 -7.27 -5.47
N ASP A 179 3.86 -8.61 -5.41
CA ASP A 179 4.93 -9.32 -6.11
C ASP A 179 4.82 -9.22 -7.64
N PHE A 180 3.64 -8.92 -8.20
CA PHE A 180 3.45 -8.73 -9.65
C PHE A 180 3.96 -7.39 -10.18
N TYR A 181 4.31 -6.43 -9.32
CA TYR A 181 4.92 -5.20 -9.80
C TYR A 181 6.31 -5.47 -10.36
N GLU A 182 6.55 -5.14 -11.61
CA GLU A 182 7.86 -5.32 -12.25
C GLU A 182 8.63 -3.99 -12.33
N ASN A 183 7.92 -2.87 -12.48
CA ASN A 183 8.54 -1.55 -12.66
C ASN A 183 8.30 -0.63 -11.47
N ALA A 184 9.26 0.27 -11.23
CA ALA A 184 9.16 1.29 -10.19
C ALA A 184 7.97 2.24 -10.43
N SER A 185 7.64 2.54 -11.70
CA SER A 185 6.50 3.37 -12.08
C SER A 185 5.18 2.82 -11.57
N ASP A 186 4.98 1.51 -11.67
CA ASP A 186 3.70 0.86 -11.36
C ASP A 186 3.41 0.97 -9.86
N ILE A 187 4.45 0.86 -9.02
CA ILE A 187 4.34 1.08 -7.57
C ILE A 187 4.06 2.56 -7.26
N ILE A 188 4.71 3.49 -7.94
CA ILE A 188 4.50 4.93 -7.74
C ILE A 188 3.06 5.32 -8.11
N GLU A 189 2.56 4.84 -9.26
CA GLU A 189 1.18 5.05 -9.69
C GLU A 189 0.18 4.46 -8.71
N PHE A 190 0.42 3.23 -8.24
CA PHE A 190 -0.38 2.60 -7.20
C PHE A 190 -0.41 3.43 -5.91
N LEU A 191 0.75 3.90 -5.43
CA LEU A 191 0.84 4.74 -4.25
C LEU A 191 0.09 6.06 -4.40
N HIS A 192 0.13 6.69 -5.58
CA HIS A 192 -0.67 7.89 -5.85
C HIS A 192 -2.17 7.61 -5.80
N ALA A 193 -2.63 6.52 -6.44
CA ALA A 193 -4.04 6.12 -6.40
C ALA A 193 -4.49 5.80 -4.96
N LEU A 194 -3.67 5.07 -4.22
CA LEU A 194 -3.89 4.72 -2.82
C LEU A 194 -3.96 5.97 -1.93
N SER A 195 -3.03 6.91 -2.12
CA SER A 195 -3.01 8.21 -1.43
C SER A 195 -4.28 9.00 -1.70
N GLY A 196 -4.78 9.01 -2.94
CA GLY A 196 -6.05 9.62 -3.30
C GLY A 196 -7.23 9.06 -2.51
N ILE A 197 -7.29 7.74 -2.31
CA ILE A 197 -8.36 7.10 -1.53
C ILE A 197 -8.23 7.40 -0.04
N LEU A 198 -7.01 7.26 0.50
CA LEU A 198 -6.74 7.34 1.94
C LEU A 198 -6.77 8.78 2.49
N ARG A 199 -6.32 9.77 1.72
CA ARG A 199 -6.21 11.17 2.18
C ARG A 199 -7.48 11.98 1.95
N ALA A 200 -8.25 11.69 0.89
CA ALA A 200 -9.51 12.39 0.64
C ALA A 200 -10.56 11.94 1.65
N ASP A 201 -11.29 12.86 2.28
CA ASP A 201 -12.50 12.58 3.10
C ASP A 201 -12.36 11.39 4.07
N TRP A 202 -11.20 11.27 4.73
CA TRP A 202 -11.00 10.22 5.73
C TRP A 202 -11.84 10.51 6.98
N PRO A 203 -12.55 9.51 7.55
CA PRO A 203 -13.33 9.72 8.77
C PRO A 203 -12.45 10.07 9.98
N ARG A 204 -12.99 10.77 10.98
CA ARG A 204 -12.19 11.18 12.16
C ARG A 204 -11.88 10.01 13.10
N ILE A 205 -12.49 8.85 12.87
CA ILE A 205 -12.19 7.62 13.59
C ILE A 205 -11.00 6.90 12.96
N SER A 206 -10.04 6.52 13.80
CA SER A 206 -8.78 5.92 13.37
C SER A 206 -7.98 6.81 12.39
N SER A 207 -6.72 6.47 12.15
CA SER A 207 -5.91 7.17 11.15
C SER A 207 -5.77 6.34 9.88
N TYR A 208 -5.79 6.98 8.71
CA TYR A 208 -5.45 6.31 7.46
C TYR A 208 -4.04 5.72 7.50
N SER A 209 -3.12 6.35 8.25
CA SER A 209 -1.76 5.84 8.45
C SER A 209 -1.74 4.51 9.18
N THR A 210 -2.68 4.29 10.11
CA THR A 210 -2.84 3.00 10.81
C THR A 210 -3.25 1.92 9.82
N VAL A 211 -4.23 2.19 8.97
CA VAL A 211 -4.68 1.23 7.94
C VAL A 211 -3.53 0.90 6.98
N TYR A 212 -2.83 1.92 6.48
CA TYR A 212 -1.67 1.74 5.60
C TYR A 212 -0.59 0.87 6.26
N GLN A 213 -0.22 1.16 7.50
CA GLN A 213 0.83 0.44 8.21
C GLN A 213 0.46 -1.01 8.53
N HIS A 214 -0.82 -1.27 8.86
CA HIS A 214 -1.29 -2.62 9.11
C HIS A 214 -1.41 -3.46 7.84
N LEU A 215 -1.82 -2.84 6.73
CA LEU A 215 -2.07 -3.54 5.47
C LEU A 215 -0.78 -3.77 4.67
N PHE A 216 0.03 -2.73 4.49
CA PHE A 216 1.23 -2.75 3.66
C PHE A 216 2.51 -2.83 4.50
N GLY A 217 2.64 -2.00 5.54
CA GLY A 217 3.89 -1.86 6.28
C GLY A 217 5.09 -1.68 5.32
N ASP A 218 6.15 -2.46 5.49
CA ASP A 218 7.33 -2.41 4.62
C ASP A 218 7.19 -3.17 3.28
N ILE A 219 6.03 -3.75 2.93
CA ILE A 219 5.88 -4.61 1.73
C ILE A 219 6.21 -3.83 0.45
N LEU A 220 5.53 -2.70 0.23
CA LEU A 220 5.73 -1.87 -0.96
C LEU A 220 7.15 -1.28 -1.00
N PHE A 221 7.66 -0.85 0.15
CA PHE A 221 9.03 -0.38 0.29
C PHE A 221 10.04 -1.44 -0.17
N LYS A 222 9.96 -2.66 0.38
CA LYS A 222 10.86 -3.77 0.04
C LYS A 222 10.77 -4.10 -1.45
N LYS A 223 9.56 -4.20 -1.99
CA LYS A 223 9.34 -4.48 -3.40
C LYS A 223 9.95 -3.40 -4.29
N PHE A 224 9.70 -2.12 -3.99
CA PHE A 224 10.28 -1.00 -4.72
C PHE A 224 11.80 -1.02 -4.68
N THR A 225 12.41 -1.18 -3.50
CA THR A 225 13.88 -1.27 -3.38
C THR A 225 14.46 -2.48 -4.09
N GLY A 226 13.71 -3.59 -4.15
CA GLY A 226 14.10 -4.79 -4.91
C GLY A 226 14.13 -4.53 -6.41
N ILE A 227 13.15 -3.80 -6.96
CA ILE A 227 13.14 -3.37 -8.37
C ILE A 227 14.34 -2.44 -8.65
N ILE A 228 14.59 -1.46 -7.79
CA ILE A 228 15.74 -0.55 -7.96
C ILE A 228 17.07 -1.32 -7.93
N SER A 229 17.24 -2.26 -7.00
CA SER A 229 18.43 -3.13 -6.95
C SER A 229 18.58 -3.95 -8.24
N HIS A 230 17.47 -4.51 -8.75
CA HIS A 230 17.46 -5.24 -10.01
C HIS A 230 17.88 -4.36 -11.19
N ASP A 231 17.30 -3.16 -11.31
CA ASP A 231 17.62 -2.21 -12.38
C ASP A 231 19.12 -1.83 -12.37
N LEU A 232 19.69 -1.57 -11.19
CA LEU A 232 21.12 -1.29 -11.05
C LEU A 232 22.00 -2.48 -11.45
N CYS A 233 21.57 -3.71 -11.14
CA CYS A 233 22.25 -4.93 -11.54
C CYS A 233 22.20 -5.12 -13.07
N GLU A 234 21.09 -4.80 -13.72
CA GLU A 234 20.98 -4.81 -15.19
C GLU A 234 21.85 -3.71 -15.84
N LEU A 235 21.93 -2.52 -15.23
CA LEU A 235 22.87 -1.47 -15.66
C LEU A 235 24.33 -1.95 -15.57
N GLU A 236 24.70 -2.61 -14.48
CA GLU A 236 26.02 -3.21 -14.28
C GLU A 236 26.32 -4.26 -15.37
N LYS A 237 25.42 -5.23 -15.58
CA LYS A 237 25.58 -6.26 -16.61
C LYS A 237 25.72 -5.67 -18.02
N ARG A 238 24.91 -4.66 -18.34
CA ARG A 238 24.98 -3.95 -19.61
C ARG A 238 26.32 -3.24 -19.78
N LEU A 239 26.82 -2.57 -18.74
CA LEU A 239 28.14 -1.95 -18.77
C LEU A 239 29.24 -3.00 -18.98
N ILE A 240 29.23 -4.11 -18.24
CA ILE A 240 30.20 -5.22 -18.38
C ILE A 240 30.19 -5.76 -19.82
N SER A 241 29.01 -5.94 -20.42
CA SER A 241 28.87 -6.41 -21.79
C SER A 241 29.47 -5.42 -22.80
N GLN A 242 29.22 -4.12 -22.63
CA GLN A 242 29.78 -3.07 -23.48
C GLN A 242 31.31 -2.96 -23.34
N LEU A 243 31.84 -3.09 -22.12
CA LEU A 243 33.28 -3.01 -21.87
C LEU A 243 34.09 -4.07 -22.64
N LYS A 244 33.48 -5.23 -22.93
CA LYS A 244 34.10 -6.29 -23.72
C LYS A 244 34.20 -5.97 -25.22
N SER A 245 33.38 -5.05 -25.74
CA SER A 245 33.28 -4.77 -27.18
C SER A 245 33.91 -3.44 -27.61
N ILE A 246 34.22 -2.55 -26.67
CA ILE A 246 34.76 -1.22 -26.97
C ILE A 246 36.30 -1.18 -26.98
N ASN A 247 36.84 -0.19 -27.70
CA ASN A 247 38.25 0.17 -27.56
C ASN A 247 38.46 1.07 -26.34
N LEU A 248 39.25 0.57 -25.38
CA LEU A 248 39.59 1.28 -24.14
C LEU A 248 40.83 2.17 -24.29
N GLU A 249 41.45 2.22 -25.47
CA GLU A 249 42.62 3.07 -25.73
C GLU A 249 42.21 4.54 -25.92
N PRO A 250 42.82 5.47 -25.18
CA PRO A 250 42.55 6.89 -25.35
C PRO A 250 43.09 7.39 -26.70
N SER A 251 42.42 8.39 -27.28
CA SER A 251 42.92 9.07 -28.47
C SER A 251 44.24 9.81 -28.19
N PRO A 252 45.06 10.09 -29.21
CA PRO A 252 46.30 10.83 -29.03
C PRO A 252 46.06 12.19 -28.36
N LEU A 253 46.80 12.46 -27.27
CA LEU A 253 46.71 13.69 -26.48
C LEU A 253 46.98 14.98 -27.28
N PHE A 254 47.77 14.87 -28.34
CA PHE A 254 48.19 15.98 -29.18
C PHE A 254 47.98 15.65 -30.66
N GLU A 255 46.77 15.89 -31.16
CA GLU A 255 46.54 15.96 -32.61
C GLU A 255 46.84 17.38 -33.13
N LYS A 256 47.51 17.48 -34.30
CA LYS A 256 47.93 18.76 -34.92
C LYS A 256 46.82 19.80 -35.11
N THR A 257 45.55 19.40 -35.01
CA THR A 257 44.35 20.22 -35.26
C THR A 257 43.49 20.49 -34.02
N SER A 258 43.80 19.88 -32.87
CA SER A 258 43.05 20.09 -31.63
C SER A 258 43.51 21.37 -30.91
N LYS A 259 42.58 22.31 -30.66
CA LYS A 259 42.85 23.57 -29.95
C LYS A 259 42.55 23.50 -28.44
N LYS A 260 42.06 22.37 -27.92
CA LYS A 260 41.60 22.25 -26.53
C LYS A 260 42.06 20.92 -25.92
N PHE A 261 42.73 21.01 -24.78
CA PHE A 261 43.11 19.83 -23.97
C PHE A 261 41.84 19.19 -23.40
N ASP A 262 41.70 17.89 -23.59
CA ASP A 262 40.65 17.09 -22.98
C ASP A 262 41.19 16.43 -21.71
N ALA A 263 40.64 16.83 -20.56
CA ALA A 263 41.08 16.35 -19.26
C ALA A 263 40.84 14.85 -19.06
N LEU A 264 39.80 14.27 -19.68
CA LEU A 264 39.50 12.84 -19.57
C LEU A 264 40.48 12.00 -20.40
N ILE A 265 40.81 12.48 -21.61
CA ILE A 265 41.89 11.89 -22.42
C ILE A 265 43.24 12.00 -21.68
N GLY A 266 43.49 13.10 -20.98
CA GLY A 266 44.64 13.32 -20.09
C GLY A 266 44.78 12.29 -18.97
N VAL A 267 43.65 11.74 -18.49
CA VAL A 267 43.59 10.70 -17.45
C VAL A 267 43.61 9.29 -18.08
N GLY A 268 43.65 9.18 -19.42
CA GLY A 268 43.71 7.92 -20.15
C GLY A 268 42.35 7.28 -20.43
N ILE A 269 41.26 8.06 -20.35
CA ILE A 269 39.89 7.61 -20.62
C ILE A 269 39.60 7.79 -22.12
N SER A 270 39.13 6.73 -22.78
CA SER A 270 38.72 6.80 -24.19
C SER A 270 37.31 7.38 -24.34
N PRO A 271 36.98 8.04 -25.47
CA PRO A 271 35.61 8.52 -25.73
C PRO A 271 34.54 7.42 -25.69
N ALA A 272 34.92 6.19 -26.08
CA ALA A 272 34.03 5.04 -26.01
C ALA A 272 33.76 4.62 -24.55
N LEU A 273 34.79 4.62 -23.71
CA LEU A 273 34.65 4.34 -22.27
C LEU A 273 33.83 5.44 -21.59
N GLU A 274 34.09 6.71 -21.91
CA GLU A 274 33.29 7.84 -21.43
C GLU A 274 31.81 7.64 -21.76
N GLY A 275 31.47 7.37 -23.02
CA GLY A 275 30.08 7.15 -23.45
C GLY A 275 29.37 5.99 -22.72
N CYS A 276 30.09 4.89 -22.46
CA CYS A 276 29.57 3.78 -21.66
C CYS A 276 29.29 4.20 -20.21
N ILE A 277 30.21 4.93 -19.58
CA ILE A 277 30.05 5.41 -18.20
C ILE A 277 28.95 6.46 -18.09
N SER A 278 28.83 7.38 -19.04
CA SER A 278 27.73 8.34 -19.10
C SER A 278 26.38 7.64 -19.24
N THR A 279 26.29 6.58 -20.05
CA THR A 279 25.05 5.78 -20.20
C THR A 279 24.70 5.04 -18.91
N PHE A 280 25.71 4.54 -18.19
CA PHE A 280 25.54 3.94 -16.87
C PHE A 280 24.99 4.97 -15.86
N TYR A 281 25.62 6.14 -15.73
CA TYR A 281 25.17 7.18 -14.79
C TYR A 281 23.81 7.78 -15.14
N ALA A 282 23.46 7.88 -16.43
CA ALA A 282 22.10 8.26 -16.83
C ALA A 282 21.05 7.27 -16.31
N GLY A 283 21.36 5.96 -16.34
CA GLY A 283 20.51 4.92 -15.73
C GLY A 283 20.41 5.06 -14.21
N VAL A 284 21.53 5.29 -13.54
CA VAL A 284 21.57 5.53 -12.07
C VAL A 284 20.74 6.77 -11.70
N GLN A 285 20.81 7.83 -12.51
CA GLN A 285 20.01 9.03 -12.31
C GLN A 285 18.51 8.75 -12.50
N SER A 286 18.13 7.94 -13.48
CA SER A 286 16.73 7.51 -13.65
C SER A 286 16.22 6.73 -12.43
N ALA A 287 17.03 5.83 -11.85
CA ALA A 287 16.68 5.11 -10.62
C ALA A 287 16.51 6.07 -9.43
N ARG A 288 17.41 7.06 -9.31
CA ARG A 288 17.31 8.13 -8.32
C ARG A 288 16.04 8.96 -8.48
N ASP A 289 15.67 9.32 -9.70
CA ASP A 289 14.46 10.10 -9.97
C ASP A 289 13.21 9.31 -9.59
N SER A 290 13.21 7.99 -9.79
CA SER A 290 12.15 7.09 -9.29
C SER A 290 12.08 7.11 -7.75
N CYS A 291 13.21 7.04 -7.05
CA CYS A 291 13.22 7.18 -5.58
C CYS A 291 12.66 8.54 -5.13
N ALA A 292 12.99 9.62 -5.82
CA ALA A 292 12.46 10.95 -5.50
C ALA A 292 10.93 11.03 -5.70
N LYS A 293 10.41 10.42 -6.77
CA LYS A 293 8.95 10.34 -7.00
C LYS A 293 8.25 9.50 -5.92
N TYR A 294 8.85 8.38 -5.52
CA TYR A 294 8.34 7.56 -4.42
C TYR A 294 8.24 8.38 -3.12
N GLU A 295 9.30 9.13 -2.79
CA GLU A 295 9.32 9.98 -1.60
C GLU A 295 8.23 11.06 -1.61
N GLN A 296 7.97 11.67 -2.77
CA GLN A 296 6.96 12.72 -2.93
C GLN A 296 5.53 12.25 -2.66
N VAL A 297 5.24 10.94 -2.71
CA VAL A 297 3.90 10.44 -2.37
C VAL A 297 3.64 10.51 -0.86
N GLU A 298 4.69 10.46 -0.04
CA GLU A 298 4.65 10.60 1.42
C GLU A 298 3.63 9.67 2.11
N MET A 299 3.52 8.43 1.63
CA MET A 299 2.64 7.42 2.23
C MET A 299 3.29 6.70 3.41
N ASP A 300 4.58 6.38 3.29
CA ASP A 300 5.34 5.77 4.37
C ASP A 300 5.71 6.77 5.46
N SER A 301 5.98 6.25 6.65
CA SER A 301 6.45 7.05 7.80
C SER A 301 7.88 7.57 7.64
N GLN A 302 8.70 6.90 6.82
CA GLN A 302 10.11 7.21 6.58
C GLN A 302 10.44 7.04 5.09
N PRO A 303 9.85 7.88 4.21
CA PRO A 303 10.03 7.77 2.77
C PRO A 303 11.50 7.93 2.36
N GLU A 304 12.30 8.72 3.07
CA GLU A 304 13.72 8.95 2.77
C GLU A 304 14.60 7.69 2.81
N ARG A 305 14.10 6.58 3.36
CA ARG A 305 14.79 5.28 3.37
C ARG A 305 15.06 4.73 1.97
N VAL A 306 14.28 5.10 0.94
CA VAL A 306 14.53 4.61 -0.43
C VAL A 306 15.82 5.18 -1.02
N ARG A 307 16.15 6.45 -0.76
CA ARG A 307 17.44 7.04 -1.17
C ARG A 307 18.64 6.34 -0.54
N GLU A 308 18.50 5.92 0.71
CA GLU A 308 19.55 5.22 1.43
C GLU A 308 19.75 3.79 0.91
N ALA A 309 18.66 3.08 0.58
CA ALA A 309 18.71 1.79 -0.08
C ALA A 309 19.39 1.88 -1.45
N LEU A 310 19.01 2.86 -2.28
CA LEU A 310 19.67 3.14 -3.57
C LEU A 310 21.18 3.38 -3.40
N ALA A 311 21.58 4.23 -2.46
CA ALA A 311 22.98 4.56 -2.24
C ALA A 311 23.79 3.33 -1.79
N THR A 312 23.19 2.47 -0.98
CA THR A 312 23.81 1.21 -0.52
C THR A 312 24.01 0.23 -1.67
N GLU A 313 22.98 0.04 -2.49
CA GLU A 313 23.04 -0.84 -3.67
C GLU A 313 24.04 -0.33 -4.71
N LEU A 314 24.05 0.97 -4.99
CA LEU A 314 25.02 1.58 -5.88
C LEU A 314 26.46 1.42 -5.37
N PHE A 315 26.68 1.56 -4.06
CA PHE A 315 28.00 1.30 -3.47
C PHE A 315 28.45 -0.14 -3.73
N ALA A 316 27.55 -1.11 -3.57
CA ALA A 316 27.85 -2.52 -3.84
C ALA A 316 28.15 -2.78 -5.33
N VAL A 317 27.44 -2.12 -6.26
CA VAL A 317 27.75 -2.16 -7.71
C VAL A 317 29.15 -1.60 -7.97
N VAL A 318 29.48 -0.44 -7.39
CA VAL A 318 30.81 0.19 -7.55
C VAL A 318 31.92 -0.70 -7.01
N GLU A 319 31.69 -1.37 -5.88
CA GLU A 319 32.64 -2.34 -5.32
C GLU A 319 32.87 -3.55 -6.23
N ARG A 320 31.83 -4.06 -6.91
CA ARG A 320 31.99 -5.15 -7.87
C ARG A 320 32.73 -4.69 -9.13
N LEU A 321 32.36 -3.52 -9.66
CA LEU A 321 33.03 -2.94 -10.83
C LEU A 321 34.50 -2.62 -10.58
N SER A 322 34.90 -2.25 -9.36
CA SER A 322 36.31 -1.99 -9.04
C SER A 322 37.20 -3.24 -9.08
N LYS A 323 36.59 -4.42 -8.96
CA LYS A 323 37.26 -5.74 -8.99
C LYS A 323 37.19 -6.38 -10.39
N LEU A 324 36.49 -5.76 -11.33
CA LEU A 324 36.31 -6.26 -12.69
C LEU A 324 37.59 -6.05 -13.50
N HIS A 325 38.00 -7.09 -14.23
CA HIS A 325 39.02 -7.01 -15.28
C HIS A 325 38.33 -7.15 -16.65
N PRO A 326 38.08 -6.03 -17.37
CA PRO A 326 37.34 -6.03 -18.63
C PRO A 326 37.90 -6.96 -19.73
N ARG A 327 39.22 -7.21 -19.70
CA ARG A 327 39.94 -8.07 -20.65
C ARG A 327 40.74 -9.14 -19.89
N GLU A 328 40.07 -10.16 -19.37
CA GLU A 328 40.76 -11.35 -18.85
C GLU A 328 41.24 -12.22 -20.02
N ALA A 329 42.51 -12.05 -20.40
CA ALA A 329 43.32 -13.11 -20.96
C ALA A 329 44.43 -13.39 -19.93
N ASP A 330 44.56 -14.65 -19.48
CA ASP A 330 45.51 -15.04 -18.44
C ASP A 330 46.92 -14.47 -18.71
N GLY A 331 47.38 -13.59 -17.81
CA GLY A 331 48.75 -13.05 -17.80
C GLY A 331 49.01 -11.80 -18.66
N ASP A 332 48.00 -11.11 -19.20
CA ASP A 332 48.19 -9.94 -20.05
C ASP A 332 48.12 -8.59 -19.27
N PRO A 333 49.17 -7.74 -19.25
CA PRO A 333 49.13 -6.40 -18.65
C PRO A 333 48.05 -5.47 -19.24
N ALA A 334 47.46 -5.83 -20.38
CA ALA A 334 46.29 -5.16 -20.93
C ALA A 334 45.04 -5.26 -20.03
N GLY A 335 44.92 -6.32 -19.22
CA GLY A 335 43.83 -6.53 -18.26
C GLY A 335 43.85 -5.51 -17.12
N ASP A 336 45.01 -5.32 -16.49
CA ASP A 336 45.18 -4.38 -15.39
C ASP A 336 45.03 -2.94 -15.85
N LEU A 337 45.54 -2.60 -17.05
CA LEU A 337 45.37 -1.26 -17.61
C LEU A 337 43.89 -0.95 -17.88
N SER A 338 43.12 -1.96 -18.31
CA SER A 338 41.69 -1.82 -18.55
C SER A 338 40.89 -1.60 -17.25
N ARG A 339 41.28 -2.27 -16.16
CA ARG A 339 40.71 -2.09 -14.81
C ARG A 339 41.03 -0.70 -14.25
N ALA A 340 42.27 -0.25 -14.37
CA ALA A 340 42.67 1.09 -13.93
C ALA A 340 41.87 2.19 -14.65
N ARG A 341 41.73 2.09 -15.98
CA ARG A 341 40.95 3.03 -16.79
C ARG A 341 39.47 3.04 -16.41
N LEU A 342 38.87 1.86 -16.18
CA LEU A 342 37.49 1.76 -15.71
C LEU A 342 37.28 2.47 -14.36
N CYS A 343 38.16 2.21 -13.40
CA CYS A 343 38.07 2.81 -12.07
C CYS A 343 38.22 4.35 -12.12
N LEU A 344 39.13 4.85 -12.95
CA LEU A 344 39.29 6.29 -13.20
C LEU A 344 38.07 6.88 -13.92
N ALA A 345 37.49 6.18 -14.90
CA ALA A 345 36.31 6.65 -15.61
C ALA A 345 35.08 6.75 -14.68
N LEU A 346 34.88 5.76 -13.80
CA LEU A 346 33.85 5.81 -12.76
C LEU A 346 34.03 7.01 -11.80
N LEU A 347 35.28 7.40 -11.51
CA LEU A 347 35.55 8.57 -10.66
C LEU A 347 35.32 9.91 -11.37
N HIS A 348 35.68 10.00 -12.64
CA HIS A 348 35.91 11.29 -13.31
C HIS A 348 34.86 11.67 -14.35
N CYS A 349 34.16 10.72 -14.98
CA CYS A 349 33.22 11.04 -16.06
C CYS A 349 31.96 11.77 -15.57
N ASP A 350 31.44 11.43 -14.38
CA ASP A 350 30.26 12.12 -13.81
C ASP A 350 30.27 12.13 -12.27
N SER A 351 31.18 12.93 -11.72
CA SER A 351 31.34 13.09 -10.26
C SER A 351 30.10 13.69 -9.57
N VAL A 352 29.27 14.44 -10.29
CA VAL A 352 28.05 15.04 -9.75
C VAL A 352 26.97 13.97 -9.56
N SER A 353 26.66 13.21 -10.60
CA SER A 353 25.68 12.12 -10.51
C SER A 353 26.12 11.05 -9.51
N PHE A 354 27.42 10.74 -9.47
CA PHE A 354 28.00 9.85 -8.46
C PHE A 354 27.75 10.34 -7.01
N CYS A 355 28.11 11.59 -6.71
CA CYS A 355 27.88 12.16 -5.37
C CYS A 355 26.40 12.23 -5.01
N GLN A 356 25.56 12.61 -5.97
CA GLN A 356 24.13 12.69 -5.76
C GLN A 356 23.55 11.32 -5.45
N ALA A 357 23.80 10.31 -6.29
CA ALA A 357 23.26 8.97 -6.14
C ALA A 357 23.73 8.26 -4.86
N MET A 358 24.89 8.63 -4.31
CA MET A 358 25.36 8.20 -2.98
C MET A 358 24.68 8.94 -1.81
N ASN A 359 23.50 9.52 -2.04
CA ASN A 359 22.71 10.29 -1.07
C ASN A 359 23.46 11.53 -0.49
N LYS A 360 24.50 12.03 -1.17
CA LYS A 360 25.40 13.09 -0.67
C LYS A 360 26.05 12.76 0.68
N ASP A 361 26.14 11.48 1.03
CA ASP A 361 26.85 11.01 2.22
C ASP A 361 28.36 11.11 1.96
N GLY A 362 29.01 12.09 2.61
CA GLY A 362 30.43 12.36 2.45
C GLY A 362 31.33 11.18 2.84
N GLU A 363 30.92 10.35 3.82
CA GLU A 363 31.69 9.18 4.22
C GLU A 363 31.60 8.08 3.17
N ARG A 364 30.39 7.79 2.67
CA ARG A 364 30.15 6.81 1.61
C ARG A 364 30.85 7.20 0.32
N VAL A 365 30.72 8.46 -0.10
CA VAL A 365 31.40 9.01 -1.28
C VAL A 365 32.91 8.87 -1.11
N ALA A 366 33.48 9.29 0.02
CA ALA A 366 34.91 9.19 0.27
C ALA A 366 35.40 7.73 0.31
N ARG A 367 34.60 6.80 0.83
CA ARG A 367 34.91 5.37 0.86
C ARG A 367 34.91 4.77 -0.55
N ALA A 368 33.88 5.05 -1.34
CA ALA A 368 33.79 4.58 -2.72
C ALA A 368 34.92 5.17 -3.58
N SER A 369 35.24 6.46 -3.39
CA SER A 369 36.36 7.08 -4.11
C SER A 369 37.71 6.50 -3.71
N ARG A 370 37.94 6.22 -2.42
CA ARG A 370 39.18 5.56 -1.96
C ARG A 370 39.30 4.15 -2.53
N LEU A 371 38.20 3.41 -2.57
CA LEU A 371 38.15 2.06 -3.13
C LEU A 371 38.49 2.05 -4.63
N LEU A 372 37.91 2.95 -5.42
CA LEU A 372 38.22 3.07 -6.85
C LEU A 372 39.66 3.53 -7.11
N LYS A 373 40.17 4.48 -6.31
CA LYS A 373 41.58 4.93 -6.42
C LYS A 373 42.56 3.81 -6.08
N ALA A 374 42.35 3.11 -4.97
CA ALA A 374 43.20 2.00 -4.56
C ALA A 374 43.21 0.88 -5.61
N ALA A 375 42.05 0.56 -6.19
CA ALA A 375 41.96 -0.42 -7.27
C ALA A 375 42.71 0.03 -8.54
N ALA A 376 42.64 1.32 -8.89
CA ALA A 376 43.38 1.86 -10.01
C ALA A 376 44.91 1.86 -9.76
N GLU A 377 45.34 2.26 -8.56
CA GLU A 377 46.75 2.28 -8.15
C GLU A 377 47.35 0.86 -8.13
N GLU A 378 46.62 -0.11 -7.56
CA GLU A 378 46.99 -1.52 -7.56
C GLU A 378 47.23 -2.03 -8.98
N SER A 379 46.26 -1.85 -9.89
CA SER A 379 46.40 -2.26 -11.28
C SER A 379 47.53 -1.55 -12.02
N LEU A 380 47.76 -0.26 -11.76
CA LEU A 380 48.88 0.47 -12.38
C LEU A 380 50.25 -0.02 -11.88
N SER A 381 50.35 -0.38 -10.59
CA SER A 381 51.60 -0.90 -10.01
C SER A 381 52.00 -2.25 -10.60
N GLN A 382 51.01 -3.12 -10.87
CA GLN A 382 51.22 -4.43 -11.48
C GLN A 382 51.77 -4.34 -12.91
N ILE A 383 51.45 -3.28 -13.65
CA ILE A 383 51.98 -3.01 -14.99
C ILE A 383 53.42 -2.49 -14.95
N THR A 384 53.79 -1.75 -13.90
CA THR A 384 55.15 -1.17 -13.78
C THR A 384 56.20 -2.15 -13.26
N ASP A 385 55.76 -3.23 -12.62
CA ASP A 385 56.62 -4.29 -12.07
C ASP A 385 56.89 -5.44 -13.07
N THR A 386 56.21 -5.45 -14.23
CA THR A 386 56.50 -6.29 -15.41
C THR A 386 57.37 -5.55 -16.41
#